data_AF-A0AAV5EHE5-F1
#
_entry.id   AF-A0AAV5EHE5-F1
#
_cell.length_a   1.000
_cell.length_b   1.000
_cell.length_c   1.000
_cell.angle_alpha   90.00
_cell.angle_beta   90.00
_cell.angle_gamma   90.00
#
_symmetry.space_group_name_H-M   'P 1'
#
loop_
_entity.id
_entity.type
_entity.pdbx_description
1 polymer ?
#
loop_
_entity_poly.entity_id
_entity_poly.type
_entity_poly.pdbx_seq_one_letter_code
_entity_poly.pdbx_strand_id
1 'polypeptide(L)'
;MLSVQLHHQTGGGVFFLLPPCYRSHSQQSSTPGAVFSPDMIGEAVADRTIELLRLTNSGTQCWQDWLLFADIFFFLMKSGCIDFLDFVDKLASRVANSDQQILRSNHVTWLLAQIIRIEIVMNTLSSDPRKVETTRKIISFHKEDKSLDANNVGPQSILLDFISSSQTLRIWSFNTSIREHLNSDQLQKGKQIDEWWKQVSKASGERMIDFMNLDERATGMFWVLSFTMAQPACEAVMNWFTSAGMADLIQGPNMQPNERIMMMRETYPLSMTLLSGLSINLCLKLAFQLEETIFLGQTLTQRSPSILSKSGVSLLLLEILNYRLLPLYSFVYPNVVFRYHGKSKALMYDVTKIISMIKGKRGEHRLFRLAENLCMNLILSLKDFFFVKKELKGPTEFTETLNRITIISLAITIKTRGIAEKS
;
A
#
# COMPACT_ATOMS: atom_id res chain seq x y z
N MET A 1 -18.97 4.31 12.94
CA MET A 1 -18.65 3.93 14.33
C MET A 1 -17.65 2.78 14.26
N LEU A 2 -16.35 3.07 14.35
CA LEU A 2 -15.30 2.03 14.41
C LEU A 2 -15.23 1.50 15.84
N SER A 3 -15.23 0.18 16.01
CA SER A 3 -15.13 -0.48 17.31
C SER A 3 -13.76 -1.13 17.46
N VAL A 4 -13.03 -0.80 18.52
CA VAL A 4 -11.78 -1.47 18.91
C VAL A 4 -12.02 -2.27 20.18
N GLN A 5 -11.52 -3.50 20.21
CA GLN A 5 -11.59 -4.38 21.38
C GLN A 5 -10.22 -4.36 22.08
N LEU A 6 -10.14 -3.73 23.25
CA LEU A 6 -8.94 -3.74 24.09
C LEU A 6 -8.95 -5.03 24.95
N HIS A 7 -7.95 -5.89 24.77
CA HIS A 7 -7.70 -6.99 25.69
C HIS A 7 -6.62 -6.54 26.69
N HIS A 8 -7.05 -6.18 27.90
CA HIS A 8 -6.15 -5.91 29.01
C HIS A 8 -5.66 -7.25 29.57
N GLN A 9 -4.62 -7.82 28.98
CA GLN A 9 -3.77 -8.82 29.65
C GLN A 9 -2.46 -8.92 28.86
N THR A 10 -1.36 -8.57 29.52
CA THR A 10 0.03 -8.41 29.04
C THR A 10 0.37 -7.02 28.45
N GLY A 11 1.36 -6.38 29.07
CA GLY A 11 1.73 -4.97 28.93
C GLY A 11 2.42 -4.60 27.61
N GLY A 12 1.68 -4.71 26.51
CA GLY A 12 2.04 -4.17 25.20
C GLY A 12 0.77 -3.87 24.41
N GLY A 13 0.34 -2.61 24.39
CA GLY A 13 -0.90 -2.21 23.70
C GLY A 13 -0.76 -2.35 22.19
N VAL A 14 -1.48 -3.31 21.60
CA VAL A 14 -1.66 -3.43 20.14
C VAL A 14 -3.08 -2.97 19.80
N PHE A 15 -3.22 -2.02 18.87
CA PHE A 15 -4.48 -1.45 18.44
C PHE A 15 -5.00 -2.14 17.17
N PHE A 16 -6.28 -2.51 17.13
CA PHE A 16 -6.97 -3.02 15.94
C PHE A 16 -8.13 -2.09 15.53
N LEU A 17 -8.08 -1.52 14.33
CA LEU A 17 -9.17 -0.69 13.76
C LEU A 17 -10.06 -1.52 12.81
N LEU A 18 -11.37 -1.51 13.03
CA LEU A 18 -12.38 -2.18 12.17
C LEU A 18 -13.32 -1.18 11.52
N PRO A 19 -13.39 -1.08 10.17
CA PRO A 19 -14.29 -0.15 9.49
C PRO A 19 -15.77 -0.56 9.63
N PRO A 20 -16.71 0.41 9.57
CA PRO A 20 -18.12 0.17 9.89
C PRO A 20 -18.87 -0.44 8.69
N CYS A 21 -19.18 -1.74 8.75
CA CYS A 21 -20.17 -2.34 7.86
C CYS A 21 -21.54 -2.42 8.58
N TYR A 22 -22.54 -1.80 7.95
CA TYR A 22 -24.00 -1.88 8.15
C TYR A 22 -24.51 -2.75 9.32
N ARG A 23 -25.06 -2.10 10.36
CA ARG A 23 -25.99 -2.75 11.30
C ARG A 23 -27.42 -2.42 10.92
N SER A 24 -28.22 -3.45 10.69
CA SER A 24 -29.62 -3.45 11.14
C SER A 24 -29.79 -4.61 12.13
N HIS A 25 -30.56 -4.32 13.16
CA HIS A 25 -31.11 -5.19 14.21
C HIS A 25 -30.43 -5.22 15.57
N SER A 26 -31.36 -5.10 16.53
CA SER A 26 -31.33 -4.84 17.95
C SER A 26 -31.03 -6.08 18.80
N GLN A 27 -30.61 -5.79 20.04
CA GLN A 27 -30.45 -6.69 21.21
C GLN A 27 -29.13 -7.46 21.32
N GLN A 28 -28.17 -6.86 22.01
CA GLN A 28 -27.70 -7.30 23.34
C GLN A 28 -26.62 -6.31 23.81
N SER A 29 -26.73 -5.86 25.05
CA SER A 29 -25.83 -4.90 25.70
C SER A 29 -24.44 -5.52 25.92
N SER A 30 -23.60 -5.48 24.87
CA SER A 30 -22.17 -5.70 24.99
C SER A 30 -21.51 -4.45 25.58
N THR A 31 -20.69 -4.64 26.60
CA THR A 31 -19.78 -3.67 27.25
C THR A 31 -19.26 -2.63 26.24
N PRO A 32 -19.28 -1.31 26.55
CA PRO A 32 -18.85 -0.30 25.60
C PRO A 32 -17.36 -0.45 25.33
N GLY A 33 -17.01 -1.13 24.22
CA GLY A 33 -15.68 -1.05 23.64
C GLY A 33 -15.41 0.42 23.29
N ALA A 34 -14.16 0.86 23.44
CA ALA A 34 -13.78 2.22 23.10
C ALA A 34 -14.14 2.49 21.63
N VAL A 35 -15.10 3.40 21.42
CA VAL A 35 -15.47 3.88 20.10
C VAL A 35 -14.75 5.19 19.90
N PHE A 36 -13.78 5.20 18.99
CA PHE A 36 -13.11 6.43 18.59
C PHE A 36 -14.02 7.20 17.64
N SER A 37 -14.31 8.46 17.99
CA SER A 37 -14.95 9.39 17.06
C SER A 37 -13.95 9.79 15.95
N PRO A 38 -14.43 10.22 14.77
CA PRO A 38 -13.58 10.81 13.75
C PRO A 38 -12.70 11.94 14.30
N ASP A 39 -13.23 12.74 15.24
CA ASP A 39 -12.48 13.81 15.90
C ASP A 39 -11.29 13.26 16.70
N MET A 40 -11.50 12.22 17.53
CA MET A 40 -10.43 11.59 18.30
C MET A 40 -9.33 11.01 17.39
N ILE A 41 -9.73 10.43 16.25
CA ILE A 41 -8.79 9.90 15.26
C ILE A 41 -8.01 11.06 14.63
N GLY A 42 -8.69 12.14 14.25
CA GLY A 42 -8.06 13.35 13.69
C GLY A 42 -7.04 13.99 14.64
N GLU A 43 -7.39 14.11 15.93
CA GLU A 43 -6.47 14.61 16.96
C GLU A 43 -5.24 13.71 17.11
N ALA A 44 -5.44 12.40 17.25
CA ALA A 44 -4.34 11.44 17.41
C ALA A 44 -3.38 11.45 16.21
N VAL A 45 -3.90 11.59 14.99
CA VAL A 45 -3.10 11.68 13.77
C VAL A 45 -2.32 12.99 13.71
N ALA A 46 -2.94 14.10 14.11
CA ALA A 46 -2.25 15.38 14.17
C ALA A 46 -1.13 15.37 15.23
N ASP A 47 -1.39 14.81 16.42
CA ASP A 47 -0.37 14.65 17.48
C ASP A 47 0.78 13.75 17.04
N ARG A 48 0.47 12.60 16.40
CA ARG A 48 1.50 11.70 15.87
C ARG A 48 2.35 12.38 14.79
N THR A 49 1.75 13.23 13.96
CA THR A 49 2.49 14.01 12.95
C THR A 49 3.49 14.96 13.63
N ILE A 50 3.08 15.66 14.69
CA ILE A 50 3.97 16.55 15.45
C ILE A 50 5.08 15.76 16.17
N GLU A 51 4.76 14.60 16.75
CA GLU A 51 5.74 13.73 17.40
C GLU A 51 6.84 13.31 16.41
N LEU A 52 6.46 12.84 15.22
CA LEU A 52 7.40 12.45 14.17
C LEU A 52 8.26 13.64 13.68
N LEU A 53 7.69 14.85 13.62
CA LEU A 53 8.47 16.04 13.31
C LEU A 53 9.51 16.34 14.39
N ARG A 54 9.15 16.21 15.67
CA ARG A 54 10.10 16.38 16.79
C ARG A 54 11.25 15.38 16.70
N LEU A 55 10.95 14.10 16.43
CA LEU A 55 11.95 13.05 16.22
C LEU A 55 12.86 13.33 15.02
N THR A 56 12.29 13.89 13.94
CA THR A 56 13.08 14.29 12.76
C THR A 56 14.06 15.41 13.13
N ASN A 57 13.61 16.38 13.92
CA ASN A 57 14.42 17.54 14.31
C ASN A 57 15.49 17.21 15.36
N SER A 58 15.33 16.13 16.13
CA SER A 58 16.34 15.65 17.08
C SER A 58 17.50 14.91 16.41
N GLY A 59 17.52 14.79 15.08
CA GLY A 59 18.55 14.06 14.33
C GLY A 59 18.39 12.54 14.39
N THR A 60 17.27 12.05 14.89
CA THR A 60 16.97 10.61 14.95
C THR A 60 16.52 10.12 13.56
N GLN A 61 17.11 9.03 13.06
CA GLN A 61 16.69 8.42 11.80
C GLN A 61 15.32 7.76 11.95
N CYS A 62 14.25 8.47 11.63
CA CYS A 62 12.86 8.04 11.79
C CYS A 62 12.11 7.86 10.45
N TRP A 63 12.84 7.73 9.32
CA TRP A 63 12.22 7.59 8.00
C TRP A 63 11.27 6.39 7.91
N GLN A 64 11.63 5.26 8.52
CA GLN A 64 10.75 4.09 8.55
C GLN A 64 9.45 4.34 9.32
N ASP A 65 9.50 5.13 10.40
CA ASP A 65 8.29 5.49 11.16
C ASP A 65 7.37 6.39 10.33
N TRP A 66 7.94 7.31 9.53
CA TRP A 66 7.20 8.11 8.56
C TRP A 66 6.54 7.25 7.48
N LEU A 67 7.25 6.26 6.93
CA LEU A 67 6.71 5.33 5.94
C LEU A 67 5.53 4.52 6.50
N LEU A 68 5.70 3.94 7.70
CA LEU A 68 4.64 3.19 8.38
C LEU A 68 3.43 4.06 8.71
N PHE A 69 3.68 5.29 9.19
CA PHE A 69 2.61 6.22 9.50
C PHE A 69 1.87 6.69 8.24
N ALA A 70 2.56 6.89 7.12
CA ALA A 70 1.95 7.29 5.86
C ALA A 70 0.94 6.27 5.33
N ASP A 71 1.21 4.96 5.47
CA ASP A 71 0.27 3.91 5.12
C ASP A 71 -1.03 3.97 5.95
N ILE A 72 -0.89 4.16 7.27
CA ILE A 72 -2.02 4.28 8.19
C ILE A 72 -2.81 5.56 7.90
N PHE A 73 -2.12 6.69 7.75
CA PHE A 73 -2.71 7.98 7.43
C PHE A 73 -3.48 7.94 6.11
N PHE A 74 -2.89 7.37 5.07
CA PHE A 74 -3.55 7.19 3.78
C PHE A 74 -4.81 6.34 3.90
N PHE A 75 -4.76 5.24 4.65
CA PHE A 75 -5.92 4.38 4.88
C PHE A 75 -7.05 5.12 5.61
N LEU A 76 -6.74 5.84 6.69
CA LEU A 76 -7.72 6.59 7.47
C LEU A 76 -8.38 7.69 6.64
N MET A 77 -7.57 8.42 5.86
CA MET A 77 -8.05 9.47 4.97
C MET A 77 -8.93 8.89 3.84
N LYS A 78 -8.46 7.84 3.16
CA LYS A 78 -9.22 7.16 2.09
C LYS A 78 -10.54 6.58 2.59
N SER A 79 -10.59 6.14 3.84
CA SER A 79 -11.79 5.56 4.45
C SER A 79 -12.75 6.61 5.02
N GLY A 80 -12.44 7.90 4.89
CA GLY A 80 -13.25 8.99 5.45
C GLY A 80 -13.29 8.99 6.98
N CYS A 81 -12.28 8.41 7.64
CA CYS A 81 -12.17 8.41 9.10
C CYS A 81 -11.64 9.74 9.65
N ILE A 82 -11.05 10.56 8.78
CA ILE A 82 -10.49 11.88 9.09
C ILE A 82 -11.12 12.86 8.09
N ASP A 83 -11.66 13.97 8.60
CA ASP A 83 -12.02 15.11 7.75
C ASP A 83 -10.74 15.85 7.35
N PHE A 84 -10.55 16.02 6.04
CA PHE A 84 -9.31 16.57 5.51
C PHE A 84 -9.10 18.05 5.90
N LEU A 85 -10.16 18.87 5.87
CA LEU A 85 -10.05 20.30 6.16
C LEU A 85 -9.80 20.52 7.65
N ASP A 86 -10.56 19.82 8.49
CA ASP A 86 -10.40 19.84 9.94
C ASP A 86 -8.99 19.36 10.35
N PHE A 87 -8.47 18.31 9.72
CA PHE A 87 -7.10 17.85 9.94
C PHE A 87 -6.06 18.91 9.59
N VAL A 88 -6.19 19.57 8.42
CA VAL A 88 -5.27 20.65 8.02
C VAL A 88 -5.30 21.80 9.03
N ASP A 89 -6.47 22.18 9.52
CA ASP A 89 -6.63 23.24 10.53
C ASP A 89 -6.03 22.84 11.89
N LYS A 90 -6.27 21.60 12.34
CA LYS A 90 -5.69 21.02 13.56
C LYS A 90 -4.16 20.91 13.49
N LEU A 91 -3.62 20.58 12.33
CA LEU A 91 -2.18 20.50 12.14
C LEU A 91 -1.54 21.89 12.08
N ALA A 92 -2.15 22.83 11.34
CA ALA A 92 -1.67 24.21 11.24
C ALA A 92 -1.65 24.91 12.61
N SER A 93 -2.68 24.72 13.43
CA SER A 93 -2.73 25.26 14.80
C SER A 93 -1.64 24.69 15.70
N ARG A 94 -1.39 23.36 15.65
CA ARG A 94 -0.30 22.73 16.41
C ARG A 94 1.09 23.20 15.99
N VAL A 95 1.30 23.41 14.69
CA VAL A 95 2.55 23.94 14.16
C VAL A 95 2.75 25.39 14.61
N ALA A 96 1.70 26.22 14.55
CA ALA A 96 1.78 27.61 15.00
C ALA A 96 2.01 27.74 16.52
N ASN A 97 1.45 26.82 17.32
CA ASN A 97 1.64 26.76 18.77
C ASN A 97 2.98 26.15 19.19
N SER A 98 3.65 25.43 18.30
CA SER A 98 5.00 24.92 18.52
C SER A 98 6.00 26.01 18.13
N ASP A 99 7.16 26.08 18.79
CA ASP A 99 8.22 27.01 18.39
C ASP A 99 8.46 26.88 16.87
N GLN A 100 8.44 28.01 16.14
CA GLN A 100 8.49 28.09 14.66
C GLN A 100 9.63 27.27 14.02
N GLN A 101 10.59 26.80 14.82
CA GLN A 101 11.65 25.91 14.43
C GLN A 101 11.24 24.42 14.26
N ILE A 102 9.96 24.03 14.40
CA ILE A 102 9.56 22.61 14.28
C ILE A 102 9.50 22.12 12.81
N LEU A 103 9.30 23.02 11.85
CA LEU A 103 9.27 22.67 10.41
C LEU A 103 10.66 22.80 9.79
N ARG A 104 11.61 21.94 10.19
CA ARG A 104 12.97 21.94 9.59
C ARG A 104 13.09 21.05 8.36
N SER A 105 12.02 20.35 7.96
CA SER A 105 12.03 19.37 6.88
C SER A 105 10.68 19.28 6.16
N ASN A 106 10.67 18.70 4.96
CA ASN A 106 9.47 18.60 4.11
C ASN A 106 8.66 17.31 4.33
N HIS A 107 8.78 16.65 5.50
CA HIS A 107 8.08 15.40 5.78
C HIS A 107 6.55 15.57 5.81
N VAL A 108 6.04 16.69 6.33
CA VAL A 108 4.58 16.98 6.29
C VAL A 108 4.11 17.18 4.85
N THR A 109 4.84 17.97 4.06
CA THR A 109 4.58 18.18 2.63
C THR A 109 4.53 16.83 1.89
N TRP A 110 5.47 15.93 2.20
CA TRP A 110 5.49 14.58 1.67
C TRP A 110 4.30 13.73 2.11
N LEU A 111 3.95 13.75 3.40
CA LEU A 111 2.79 13.02 3.92
C LEU A 111 1.49 13.47 3.24
N LEU A 112 1.29 14.79 3.09
CA LEU A 112 0.13 15.35 2.39
C LEU A 112 0.14 15.01 0.88
N ALA A 113 1.31 14.94 0.25
CA ALA A 113 1.44 14.53 -1.14
C ALA A 113 0.98 13.07 -1.39
N GLN A 114 1.03 12.20 -0.38
CA GLN A 114 0.50 10.83 -0.48
C GLN A 114 -1.02 10.79 -0.68
N ILE A 115 -1.74 11.72 -0.05
CA ILE A 115 -3.21 11.71 0.00
C ILE A 115 -3.87 12.65 -1.01
N ILE A 116 -3.11 13.55 -1.64
CA ILE A 116 -3.67 14.59 -2.52
C ILE A 116 -4.42 14.04 -3.75
N ARG A 117 -4.19 12.76 -4.09
CA ARG A 117 -4.87 12.05 -5.18
C ARG A 117 -6.05 11.20 -4.73
N ILE A 118 -6.35 11.15 -3.44
CA ILE A 118 -7.53 10.47 -2.93
C ILE A 118 -8.75 11.26 -3.37
N GLU A 119 -9.72 10.57 -3.96
CA GLU A 119 -10.94 11.16 -4.49
C GLU A 119 -11.67 12.05 -3.47
N ILE A 120 -11.85 11.56 -2.24
CA ILE A 120 -12.47 12.33 -1.15
C ILE A 120 -11.72 13.65 -0.89
N VAL A 121 -10.38 13.62 -0.86
CA VAL A 121 -9.55 14.82 -0.65
C VAL A 121 -9.67 15.78 -1.82
N MET A 122 -9.60 15.30 -3.06
CA MET A 122 -9.74 16.12 -4.27
C MET A 122 -11.13 16.80 -4.33
N ASN A 123 -12.19 16.04 -4.04
CA ASN A 123 -13.56 16.56 -4.04
C ASN A 123 -13.74 17.62 -2.94
N THR A 124 -13.18 17.37 -1.75
CA THR A 124 -13.21 18.31 -0.62
C THR A 124 -12.49 19.61 -0.98
N LEU A 125 -11.28 19.54 -1.54
CA LEU A 125 -10.51 20.72 -1.96
C LEU A 125 -11.19 21.51 -3.10
N SER A 126 -11.85 20.81 -4.03
CA SER A 126 -12.52 21.45 -5.18
C SER A 126 -13.81 22.16 -4.77
N SER A 127 -14.51 21.62 -3.77
CA SER A 127 -15.78 22.16 -3.26
C SER A 127 -15.62 23.14 -2.09
N ASP A 128 -14.42 23.27 -1.53
CA ASP A 128 -14.15 24.14 -0.39
C ASP A 128 -14.37 25.63 -0.75
N PRO A 129 -15.31 26.34 -0.10
CA PRO A 129 -15.51 27.77 -0.32
C PRO A 129 -14.28 28.59 0.12
N ARG A 130 -13.43 28.06 1.01
CA ARG A 130 -12.20 28.67 1.52
C ARG A 130 -10.93 28.12 0.85
N LYS A 131 -11.05 27.53 -0.34
CA LYS A 131 -9.96 26.82 -1.06
C LYS A 131 -8.62 27.57 -1.14
N VAL A 132 -8.63 28.89 -1.26
CA VAL A 132 -7.40 29.71 -1.30
C VAL A 132 -6.68 29.68 0.05
N GLU A 133 -7.41 29.86 1.15
CA GLU A 133 -6.86 29.83 2.50
C GLU A 133 -6.40 28.42 2.88
N THR A 134 -7.21 27.41 2.59
CA THR A 134 -6.86 26.00 2.81
C THR A 134 -5.58 25.63 2.05
N THR A 135 -5.47 26.06 0.79
CA THR A 135 -4.25 25.86 0.01
C THR A 135 -3.05 26.54 0.68
N ARG A 136 -3.19 27.79 1.11
CA ARG A 136 -2.11 28.53 1.75
C ARG A 136 -1.60 27.79 3.00
N LYS A 137 -2.50 27.24 3.81
CA LYS A 137 -2.13 26.39 4.96
C LYS A 137 -1.37 25.14 4.52
N ILE A 138 -1.83 24.43 3.49
CA ILE A 138 -1.15 23.25 2.97
C ILE A 138 0.28 23.59 2.49
N ILE A 139 0.45 24.69 1.76
CA ILE A 139 1.76 25.15 1.26
C ILE A 139 2.66 25.60 2.41
N SER A 140 2.10 26.20 3.46
CA SER A 140 2.87 26.72 4.62
C SER A 140 3.65 25.65 5.38
N PHE A 141 3.31 24.36 5.22
CA PHE A 141 4.08 23.26 5.82
C PHE A 141 5.42 22.99 5.12
N HIS A 142 5.64 23.57 3.93
CA HIS A 142 6.89 23.45 3.20
C HIS A 142 7.97 24.40 3.76
N LYS A 143 9.19 23.90 3.89
CA LYS A 143 10.36 24.71 4.21
C LYS A 143 11.03 25.20 2.93
N GLU A 144 11.15 26.52 2.76
CA GLU A 144 11.75 27.17 1.58
C GLU A 144 13.30 27.19 1.55
N ASP A 145 13.95 26.70 2.61
CA ASP A 145 15.35 27.02 2.89
C ASP A 145 16.37 26.30 1.99
N LYS A 146 17.43 27.03 1.64
CA LYS A 146 18.33 26.80 0.50
C LYS A 146 19.44 25.78 0.79
N SER A 147 19.84 25.10 -0.29
CA SER A 147 20.95 24.16 -0.48
C SER A 147 20.82 22.80 0.20
N LEU A 148 20.61 21.77 -0.63
CA LEU A 148 21.16 20.44 -0.36
C LEU A 148 22.67 20.63 -0.14
N ASP A 149 23.16 20.39 1.07
CA ASP A 149 24.58 20.17 1.27
C ASP A 149 25.01 19.04 0.33
N ALA A 150 26.02 19.28 -0.50
CA ALA A 150 26.50 18.34 -1.53
C ALA A 150 26.91 16.95 -0.97
N ASN A 151 26.97 16.81 0.36
CA ASN A 151 27.31 15.60 1.09
C ASN A 151 26.11 14.75 1.54
N ASN A 152 24.86 15.23 1.40
CA ASN A 152 23.64 14.50 1.78
C ASN A 152 22.78 14.15 0.55
N VAL A 153 23.31 13.32 -0.36
CA VAL A 153 22.68 12.94 -1.64
C VAL A 153 21.92 11.60 -1.54
N GLY A 154 21.26 11.37 -0.41
CA GLY A 154 20.42 10.18 -0.24
C GLY A 154 19.13 10.25 -1.06
N PRO A 155 18.51 9.13 -1.44
CA PRO A 155 17.24 9.12 -2.16
C PRO A 155 16.13 9.89 -1.42
N GLN A 156 16.13 9.82 -0.08
CA GLN A 156 15.17 10.53 0.79
C GLN A 156 15.36 12.04 0.74
N SER A 157 16.59 12.55 0.80
CA SER A 157 16.83 14.00 0.78
C SER A 157 16.42 14.61 -0.56
N ILE A 158 16.71 13.91 -1.66
CA ILE A 158 16.25 14.29 -3.01
C ILE A 158 14.72 14.31 -3.07
N LEU A 159 14.06 13.26 -2.56
CA LEU A 159 12.60 13.21 -2.52
C LEU A 159 12.03 14.42 -1.76
N LEU A 160 12.51 14.68 -0.55
CA LEU A 160 12.03 15.77 0.30
C LEU A 160 12.34 17.16 -0.29
N ASP A 161 13.42 17.33 -1.05
CA ASP A 161 13.75 18.59 -1.71
C ASP A 161 12.78 18.91 -2.87
N PHE A 162 12.32 17.88 -3.58
CA PHE A 162 11.44 18.05 -4.74
C PHE A 162 9.95 17.89 -4.44
N ILE A 163 9.56 17.30 -3.31
CA ILE A 163 8.18 16.88 -3.06
C ILE A 163 7.18 18.04 -3.06
N SER A 164 7.62 19.23 -2.63
CA SER A 164 6.82 20.46 -2.69
C SER A 164 6.44 20.81 -4.12
N SER A 165 7.32 20.59 -5.09
CA SER A 165 7.05 20.85 -6.49
C SER A 165 5.98 19.89 -7.01
N SER A 166 6.14 18.60 -6.71
CA SER A 166 5.15 17.57 -7.05
C SER A 166 3.78 17.85 -6.44
N GLN A 167 3.72 18.21 -5.16
CA GLN A 167 2.47 18.53 -4.47
C GLN A 167 1.82 19.77 -5.09
N THR A 168 2.59 20.82 -5.28
CA THR A 168 2.14 22.11 -5.78
C THR A 168 1.58 22.01 -7.20
N LEU A 169 2.27 21.31 -8.10
CA LEU A 169 1.78 21.04 -9.46
C LEU A 169 0.46 20.28 -9.45
N ARG A 170 0.25 19.41 -8.45
CA ARG A 170 -1.03 18.69 -8.29
C ARG A 170 -2.12 19.58 -7.75
N ILE A 171 -1.86 20.39 -6.73
CA ILE A 171 -2.86 21.32 -6.22
C ILE A 171 -3.29 22.32 -7.31
N TRP A 172 -2.33 22.81 -8.10
CA TRP A 172 -2.61 23.67 -9.24
C TRP A 172 -3.56 23.03 -10.27
N SER A 173 -3.48 21.71 -10.49
CA SER A 173 -4.31 21.03 -11.50
C SER A 173 -5.82 21.08 -11.23
N PHE A 174 -6.25 21.31 -9.99
CA PHE A 174 -7.67 21.46 -9.62
C PHE A 174 -8.01 22.85 -9.06
N ASN A 175 -7.03 23.71 -8.79
CA ASN A 175 -7.27 25.07 -8.32
C ASN A 175 -6.32 26.07 -8.98
N THR A 176 -6.76 26.60 -10.13
CA THR A 176 -5.97 27.51 -10.98
C THR A 176 -5.67 28.86 -10.32
N SER A 177 -6.45 29.28 -9.30
CA SER A 177 -6.25 30.55 -8.60
C SER A 177 -5.00 30.61 -7.73
N ILE A 178 -4.31 29.47 -7.55
CA ILE A 178 -3.07 29.38 -6.75
C ILE A 178 -1.85 29.84 -7.56
N ARG A 179 -1.99 30.06 -8.88
CA ARG A 179 -0.90 30.42 -9.79
C ARG A 179 -0.02 31.58 -9.28
N GLU A 180 -0.61 32.57 -8.62
CA GLU A 180 0.09 33.74 -8.09
C GLU A 180 0.91 33.45 -6.82
N HIS A 181 0.63 32.34 -6.12
CA HIS A 181 1.28 31.93 -4.88
C HIS A 181 2.39 30.90 -5.11
N LEU A 182 2.72 30.60 -6.37
CA LEU A 182 3.75 29.64 -6.75
C LEU A 182 5.14 30.27 -6.72
N ASN A 183 6.03 29.72 -5.90
CA ASN A 183 7.45 30.08 -5.93
C ASN A 183 8.10 29.59 -7.24
N SER A 184 8.95 30.43 -7.85
CA SER A 184 9.64 30.13 -9.12
C SER A 184 10.53 28.88 -9.02
N ASP A 185 11.11 28.62 -7.85
CA ASP A 185 11.93 27.43 -7.57
C ASP A 185 11.15 26.12 -7.75
N GLN A 186 9.91 26.09 -7.26
CA GLN A 186 9.04 24.91 -7.35
C GLN A 186 8.72 24.57 -8.81
N LEU A 187 8.49 25.59 -9.63
CA LEU A 187 8.26 25.39 -11.06
C LEU A 187 9.53 24.90 -11.77
N GLN A 188 10.70 25.42 -11.39
CA GLN A 188 11.99 24.99 -11.92
C GLN A 188 12.29 23.53 -11.56
N LYS A 189 12.08 23.11 -10.31
CA LYS A 189 12.22 21.71 -9.88
C LYS A 189 11.28 20.77 -10.66
N GLY A 190 10.06 21.22 -10.95
CA GLY A 190 9.12 20.49 -11.80
C GLY A 190 9.66 20.23 -13.21
N LYS A 191 10.28 21.25 -13.82
CA LYS A 191 10.96 21.12 -15.11
C LYS A 191 12.17 20.18 -15.04
N GLN A 192 12.96 20.24 -13.97
CA GLN A 192 14.11 19.34 -13.79
C GLN A 192 13.69 17.86 -13.77
N ILE A 193 12.55 17.53 -13.15
CA ILE A 193 12.02 16.15 -13.16
C ILE A 193 11.58 15.73 -14.56
N ASP A 194 10.91 16.61 -15.29
CA ASP A 194 10.49 16.34 -16.67
C ASP A 194 11.69 16.16 -17.61
N GLU A 195 12.71 17.02 -17.49
CA GLU A 195 13.97 16.92 -18.24
C GLU A 195 14.73 15.65 -17.90
N TRP A 196 14.87 15.32 -16.61
CA TRP A 196 15.47 14.07 -16.17
C TRP A 196 14.74 12.87 -16.76
N TRP A 197 13.39 12.86 -16.71
CA TRP A 197 12.60 11.77 -17.28
C TRP A 197 12.80 11.62 -18.79
N LYS A 198 12.83 12.75 -19.52
CA LYS A 198 13.12 12.76 -20.96
C LYS A 198 14.52 12.25 -21.27
N GLN A 199 15.51 12.64 -20.46
CA GLN A 199 16.89 12.16 -20.61
C GLN A 199 16.99 10.66 -20.37
N VAL A 200 16.39 10.15 -19.28
CA VAL A 200 16.37 8.71 -18.98
C VAL A 200 15.66 7.94 -20.08
N SER A 201 14.49 8.40 -20.53
CA SER A 201 13.73 7.75 -21.60
C SER A 201 14.44 7.78 -22.96
N LYS A 202 15.17 8.87 -23.27
CA LYS A 202 15.92 9.02 -24.52
C LYS A 202 17.25 8.27 -24.50
N ALA A 203 17.96 8.28 -23.38
CA ALA A 203 19.21 7.55 -23.16
C ALA A 203 18.97 6.04 -23.12
N SER A 204 17.81 5.63 -22.60
CA SER A 204 17.38 4.25 -22.65
C SER A 204 16.95 3.86 -24.08
N GLY A 205 16.32 4.74 -24.86
CA GLY A 205 15.85 4.38 -26.21
C GLY A 205 14.81 3.25 -26.14
N GLU A 206 14.85 2.28 -27.06
CA GLU A 206 14.11 1.00 -26.91
C GLU A 206 14.61 0.16 -25.72
N ARG A 207 15.76 0.50 -25.11
CA ARG A 207 16.22 -0.16 -23.88
C ARG A 207 15.45 0.38 -22.69
N MET A 208 15.18 -0.54 -21.79
CA MET A 208 14.40 -0.34 -20.58
C MET A 208 15.28 0.17 -19.43
N ILE A 209 14.69 0.91 -18.49
CA ILE A 209 15.39 1.37 -17.27
C ILE A 209 15.91 0.16 -16.49
N ASP A 210 17.19 0.15 -16.15
CA ASP A 210 17.79 -0.91 -15.34
C ASP A 210 17.60 -0.65 -13.85
N PHE A 211 16.47 -1.08 -13.31
CA PHE A 211 16.13 -0.89 -11.90
C PHE A 211 17.08 -1.60 -10.92
N MET A 212 17.93 -2.51 -11.41
CA MET A 212 18.93 -3.21 -10.59
C MET A 212 20.13 -2.33 -10.22
N ASN A 213 20.51 -1.41 -11.10
CA ASN A 213 21.77 -0.66 -11.00
C ASN A 213 21.52 0.85 -10.90
N LEU A 214 20.40 1.26 -10.32
CA LEU A 214 20.13 2.67 -10.03
C LEU A 214 21.05 3.17 -8.92
N ASP A 215 21.70 4.30 -9.16
CA ASP A 215 22.40 5.03 -8.11
C ASP A 215 21.39 5.71 -7.15
N GLU A 216 21.89 6.23 -6.03
CA GLU A 216 21.05 6.90 -5.02
C GLU A 216 20.28 8.09 -5.61
N ARG A 217 20.91 8.82 -6.52
CA ARG A 217 20.30 9.97 -7.16
C ARG A 217 19.15 9.58 -8.07
N ALA A 218 19.34 8.62 -8.96
CA ALA A 218 18.29 8.12 -9.86
C ALA A 218 17.16 7.46 -9.07
N THR A 219 17.48 6.77 -7.97
CA THR A 219 16.46 6.24 -7.05
C THR A 219 15.60 7.36 -6.48
N GLY A 220 16.22 8.42 -5.93
CA GLY A 220 15.49 9.58 -5.41
C GLY A 220 14.66 10.30 -6.48
N MET A 221 15.23 10.51 -7.67
CA MET A 221 14.51 11.13 -8.79
C MET A 221 13.33 10.28 -9.27
N PHE A 222 13.47 8.95 -9.28
CA PHE A 222 12.38 8.04 -9.60
C PHE A 222 11.27 8.06 -8.53
N TRP A 223 11.64 8.19 -7.25
CA TRP A 223 10.65 8.42 -6.19
C TRP A 223 9.87 9.70 -6.45
N VAL A 224 10.54 10.82 -6.76
CA VAL A 224 9.86 12.08 -7.10
C VAL A 224 8.94 11.93 -8.30
N LEU A 225 9.41 11.23 -9.34
CA LEU A 225 8.60 10.90 -10.53
C LEU A 225 7.30 10.18 -10.15
N SER A 226 7.34 9.27 -9.16
CA SER A 226 6.13 8.59 -8.67
C SER A 226 5.07 9.54 -8.09
N PHE A 227 5.47 10.69 -7.55
CA PHE A 227 4.57 11.74 -7.06
C PHE A 227 4.17 12.72 -8.15
N THR A 228 5.02 12.96 -9.15
CA THR A 228 4.73 13.92 -10.23
C THR A 228 3.97 13.27 -11.38
N MET A 229 4.49 12.19 -11.96
CA MET A 229 4.02 11.51 -13.19
C MET A 229 3.81 10.01 -12.95
N ALA A 230 2.79 9.68 -12.15
CA ALA A 230 2.51 8.30 -11.77
C ALA A 230 2.24 7.36 -12.96
N GLN A 231 1.69 7.84 -14.07
CA GLN A 231 1.40 6.97 -15.23
C GLN A 231 2.68 6.53 -15.97
N PRO A 232 3.56 7.43 -16.43
CA PRO A 232 4.86 7.05 -17.00
C PRO A 232 5.72 6.19 -16.06
N ALA A 233 5.74 6.51 -14.76
CA ALA A 233 6.46 5.71 -13.77
C ALA A 233 5.92 4.27 -13.67
N CYS A 234 4.59 4.12 -13.74
CA CYS A 234 3.91 2.82 -13.70
C CYS A 234 4.26 2.00 -14.94
N GLU A 235 4.16 2.60 -16.12
CA GLU A 235 4.50 1.97 -17.40
C GLU A 235 5.96 1.52 -17.45
N ALA A 236 6.89 2.33 -16.92
CA ALA A 236 8.31 1.96 -16.87
C ALA A 236 8.58 0.73 -16.01
N VAL A 237 7.93 0.63 -14.85
CA VAL A 237 8.03 -0.55 -13.97
C VAL A 237 7.31 -1.75 -14.58
N MET A 238 6.14 -1.55 -15.20
CA MET A 238 5.44 -2.64 -15.89
C MET A 238 6.28 -3.18 -17.04
N ASN A 239 6.89 -2.30 -17.84
CA ASN A 239 7.83 -2.69 -18.89
C ASN A 239 9.01 -3.49 -18.32
N TRP A 240 9.54 -3.10 -17.14
CA TRP A 240 10.54 -3.89 -16.40
C TRP A 240 10.07 -5.30 -16.06
N PHE A 241 8.84 -5.46 -15.60
CA PHE A 241 8.30 -6.79 -15.31
C PHE A 241 7.97 -7.61 -16.56
N THR A 242 7.52 -6.95 -17.63
CA THR A 242 7.05 -7.62 -18.85
C THR A 242 8.10 -7.75 -19.93
N SER A 243 9.28 -7.14 -19.77
CA SER A 243 10.39 -7.40 -20.66
C SER A 243 10.75 -8.86 -20.55
N ALA A 244 10.25 -9.66 -21.50
CA ALA A 244 10.81 -10.96 -21.79
C ALA A 244 12.31 -10.75 -21.85
N GLY A 245 13.07 -11.50 -21.05
CA GLY A 245 14.49 -11.27 -20.80
C GLY A 245 15.38 -11.37 -22.04
N MET A 246 15.14 -10.57 -23.07
CA MET A 246 15.86 -10.49 -24.31
C MET A 246 17.03 -9.54 -24.08
N ALA A 247 18.06 -10.06 -23.43
CA ALA A 247 19.38 -9.50 -23.63
C ALA A 247 19.87 -10.05 -24.96
N ASP A 248 19.89 -9.22 -26.00
CA ASP A 248 20.72 -9.50 -27.18
C ASP A 248 22.17 -9.51 -26.68
N LEU A 249 22.74 -10.69 -26.51
CA LEU A 249 24.15 -10.79 -26.13
C LEU A 249 24.97 -10.33 -27.34
N ILE A 250 25.87 -9.38 -27.10
CA ILE A 250 26.84 -8.91 -28.08
C ILE A 250 27.55 -10.13 -28.67
N GLN A 251 27.58 -10.18 -30.01
CA GLN A 251 28.28 -11.19 -30.81
C GLN A 251 29.66 -11.49 -30.21
N GLY A 252 29.84 -12.69 -29.68
CA GLY A 252 31.18 -13.20 -29.39
C GLY A 252 31.98 -13.29 -30.71
N PRO A 253 33.30 -13.09 -30.70
CA PRO A 253 34.12 -12.95 -31.92
C PRO A 253 34.09 -14.16 -32.87
N ASN A 254 33.46 -15.28 -32.51
CA ASN A 254 33.44 -16.53 -33.27
C ASN A 254 32.03 -17.03 -33.65
N MET A 255 30.96 -16.23 -33.58
CA MET A 255 29.60 -16.66 -33.97
C MET A 255 29.20 -16.21 -35.37
N GLN A 256 28.57 -17.11 -36.15
CA GLN A 256 28.06 -16.84 -37.50
C GLN A 256 26.91 -15.80 -37.46
N PRO A 257 26.73 -14.95 -38.50
CA PRO A 257 25.76 -13.84 -38.50
C PRO A 257 24.29 -14.24 -38.28
N ASN A 258 23.95 -15.53 -38.46
CA ASN A 258 22.59 -16.06 -38.36
C ASN A 258 22.28 -16.76 -37.02
N GLU A 259 23.24 -16.90 -36.11
CA GLU A 259 23.03 -17.55 -34.82
C GLU A 259 22.77 -16.48 -33.73
N ARG A 260 21.50 -16.06 -33.61
CA ARG A 260 21.07 -15.31 -32.41
C ARG A 260 20.81 -16.31 -31.29
N ILE A 261 21.72 -16.38 -30.32
CA ILE A 261 21.43 -17.05 -29.06
C ILE A 261 20.56 -16.12 -28.21
N MET A 262 19.28 -16.49 -28.08
CA MET A 262 18.37 -15.85 -27.14
C MET A 262 18.65 -16.41 -25.73
N MET A 263 19.25 -15.61 -24.86
CA MET A 263 19.40 -15.96 -23.44
C MET A 263 18.28 -15.30 -22.64
N MET A 264 17.49 -16.10 -21.91
CA MET A 264 16.45 -15.60 -21.01
C MET A 264 17.10 -14.92 -19.79
N ARG A 265 16.94 -13.60 -19.65
CA ARG A 265 17.29 -12.86 -18.42
C ARG A 265 16.48 -13.42 -17.25
N GLU A 266 17.14 -13.75 -16.15
CA GLU A 266 16.46 -13.99 -14.87
C GLU A 266 15.65 -12.74 -14.50
N THR A 267 14.37 -12.93 -14.15
CA THR A 267 13.53 -11.81 -13.72
C THR A 267 13.89 -11.43 -12.28
N TYR A 268 14.44 -10.23 -12.10
CA TYR A 268 14.78 -9.72 -10.78
C TYR A 268 13.62 -8.91 -10.19
N PRO A 269 13.19 -9.19 -8.96
CA PRO A 269 12.20 -8.36 -8.28
C PRO A 269 12.77 -6.96 -8.04
N LEU A 270 11.90 -5.95 -7.99
CA LEU A 270 12.32 -4.62 -7.55
C LEU A 270 12.82 -4.67 -6.10
N SER A 271 13.88 -3.92 -5.81
CA SER A 271 14.44 -3.85 -4.46
C SER A 271 13.44 -3.22 -3.49
N MET A 272 13.44 -3.70 -2.23
CA MET A 272 12.60 -3.11 -1.18
C MET A 272 12.95 -1.64 -0.93
N THR A 273 14.23 -1.28 -1.09
CA THR A 273 14.68 0.11 -1.03
C THR A 273 13.92 0.95 -2.04
N LEU A 274 13.95 0.59 -3.34
CA LEU A 274 13.24 1.33 -4.38
C LEU A 274 11.73 1.40 -4.10
N LEU A 275 11.10 0.28 -3.72
CA LEU A 275 9.66 0.23 -3.44
C LEU A 275 9.24 1.13 -2.27
N SER A 276 10.08 1.25 -1.25
CA SER A 276 9.73 1.95 0.01
C SER A 276 9.47 3.45 -0.17
N GLY A 277 10.10 4.10 -1.14
CA GLY A 277 9.91 5.54 -1.39
C GLY A 277 8.94 5.87 -2.52
N LEU A 278 8.34 4.87 -3.18
CA LEU A 278 7.29 5.12 -4.17
C LEU A 278 6.03 5.69 -3.51
N SER A 279 5.34 6.58 -4.21
CA SER A 279 4.04 7.07 -3.74
C SER A 279 3.03 5.94 -3.62
N ILE A 280 2.18 6.00 -2.59
CA ILE A 280 1.12 4.99 -2.37
C ILE A 280 0.20 4.91 -3.60
N ASN A 281 -0.05 6.04 -4.25
CA ASN A 281 -0.81 6.11 -5.50
C ASN A 281 -0.15 5.29 -6.63
N LEU A 282 1.16 5.39 -6.82
CA LEU A 282 1.86 4.57 -7.82
C LEU A 282 1.79 3.10 -7.45
N CYS A 283 2.03 2.74 -6.18
CA CYS A 283 1.95 1.36 -5.70
C CYS A 283 0.55 0.74 -5.95
N LEU A 284 -0.52 1.51 -5.74
CA LEU A 284 -1.88 1.07 -6.04
C LEU A 284 -2.12 0.87 -7.54
N LYS A 285 -1.61 1.78 -8.39
CA LYS A 285 -1.68 1.63 -9.84
C LYS A 285 -0.92 0.40 -10.33
N LEU A 286 0.29 0.18 -9.82
CA LEU A 286 1.09 -1.00 -10.12
C LEU A 286 0.38 -2.28 -9.72
N ALA A 287 -0.20 -2.32 -8.51
CA ALA A 287 -0.98 -3.47 -8.06
C ALA A 287 -2.16 -3.75 -9.00
N PHE A 288 -2.89 -2.71 -9.43
CA PHE A 288 -3.99 -2.85 -10.37
C PHE A 288 -3.52 -3.32 -11.75
N GLN A 289 -2.47 -2.73 -12.33
CA GLN A 289 -1.95 -3.12 -13.64
C GLN A 289 -1.33 -4.53 -13.63
N LEU A 290 -0.67 -4.93 -12.55
CA LEU A 290 -0.20 -6.30 -12.36
C LEU A 290 -1.38 -7.26 -12.26
N GLU A 291 -2.42 -6.90 -11.51
CA GLU A 291 -3.64 -7.69 -11.44
C GLU A 291 -4.28 -7.84 -12.84
N GLU A 292 -4.39 -6.76 -13.61
CA GLU A 292 -4.90 -6.80 -14.97
C GLU A 292 -4.01 -7.62 -15.91
N THR A 293 -2.69 -7.53 -15.80
CA THR A 293 -1.76 -8.26 -16.67
C THR A 293 -1.76 -9.75 -16.37
N ILE A 294 -1.76 -10.14 -15.09
CA ILE A 294 -1.74 -11.54 -14.66
C ILE A 294 -3.12 -12.19 -14.85
N PHE A 295 -4.21 -11.44 -14.64
CA PHE A 295 -5.58 -11.96 -14.61
C PHE A 295 -6.51 -11.46 -15.73
N LEU A 296 -6.01 -10.70 -16.71
CA LEU A 296 -6.76 -10.11 -17.82
C LEU A 296 -7.99 -9.29 -17.36
N GLY A 297 -7.89 -8.60 -16.22
CA GLY A 297 -8.93 -7.71 -15.70
C GLY A 297 -10.19 -8.37 -15.13
N GLN A 298 -10.22 -9.69 -14.90
CA GLN A 298 -11.37 -10.39 -14.29
C GLN A 298 -11.24 -10.40 -12.74
N THR A 299 -12.27 -10.70 -11.91
CA THR A 299 -12.22 -10.78 -10.41
C THR A 299 -12.25 -12.22 -9.85
N LEU A 300 -11.56 -12.56 -8.73
CA LEU A 300 -11.37 -13.96 -8.24
C LEU A 300 -12.67 -14.79 -8.16
N THR A 301 -13.77 -14.14 -7.78
CA THR A 301 -15.11 -14.73 -7.65
C THR A 301 -15.77 -15.07 -9.00
N GLN A 302 -15.51 -14.27 -10.05
CA GLN A 302 -15.91 -14.55 -11.44
C GLN A 302 -14.92 -15.49 -12.16
N ARG A 303 -13.69 -15.63 -11.61
CA ARG A 303 -12.51 -16.28 -12.19
C ARG A 303 -12.45 -17.82 -12.06
N SER A 304 -13.32 -18.51 -11.31
CA SER A 304 -13.10 -19.95 -11.02
C SER A 304 -13.05 -20.87 -12.26
N PRO A 305 -13.83 -20.67 -13.34
CA PRO A 305 -13.73 -21.51 -14.54
C PRO A 305 -12.59 -21.07 -15.49
N SER A 306 -12.32 -19.76 -15.59
CA SER A 306 -11.34 -19.21 -16.53
C SER A 306 -9.90 -19.30 -16.03
N ILE A 307 -9.64 -19.13 -14.73
CA ILE A 307 -8.32 -19.35 -14.11
C ILE A 307 -7.90 -20.81 -14.23
N LEU A 308 -8.81 -21.74 -13.93
CA LEU A 308 -8.56 -23.19 -14.04
C LEU A 308 -8.26 -23.62 -15.49
N SER A 309 -8.63 -22.84 -16.51
CA SER A 309 -8.29 -23.15 -17.90
C SER A 309 -6.80 -22.94 -18.22
N LYS A 310 -6.09 -22.13 -17.42
CA LYS A 310 -4.63 -21.91 -17.52
C LYS A 310 -3.93 -22.42 -16.25
N SER A 311 -3.62 -23.72 -16.24
CA SER A 311 -3.01 -24.43 -15.10
C SER A 311 -1.78 -23.72 -14.52
N GLY A 312 -0.89 -23.17 -15.36
CA GLY A 312 0.32 -22.47 -14.90
C GLY A 312 0.08 -21.20 -14.08
N VAL A 313 -0.89 -20.37 -14.47
CA VAL A 313 -1.24 -19.12 -13.75
C VAL A 313 -1.88 -19.43 -12.41
N SER A 314 -2.74 -20.46 -12.37
CA SER A 314 -3.38 -20.93 -11.15
C SER A 314 -2.38 -21.44 -10.12
N LEU A 315 -1.39 -22.21 -10.56
CA LEU A 315 -0.33 -22.74 -9.71
C LEU A 315 0.51 -21.60 -9.12
N LEU A 316 0.99 -20.68 -9.95
CA LEU A 316 1.79 -19.54 -9.51
C LEU A 316 1.04 -18.68 -8.49
N LEU A 317 -0.25 -18.40 -8.74
CA LEU A 317 -1.09 -17.64 -7.83
C LEU A 317 -1.19 -18.30 -6.46
N LEU A 318 -1.48 -19.61 -6.42
CA LEU A 318 -1.59 -20.34 -5.16
C LEU A 318 -0.23 -20.46 -4.45
N GLU A 319 0.88 -20.54 -5.18
CA GLU A 319 2.22 -20.53 -4.60
C GLU A 319 2.57 -19.17 -3.97
N ILE A 320 2.29 -18.06 -4.67
CA ILE A 320 2.46 -16.71 -4.13
C ILE A 320 1.58 -16.52 -2.88
N LEU A 321 0.32 -16.95 -2.93
CA LEU A 321 -0.59 -16.87 -1.78
C LEU A 321 -0.06 -17.66 -0.58
N ASN A 322 0.37 -18.91 -0.80
CA ASN A 322 0.89 -19.78 0.27
C ASN A 322 2.21 -19.30 0.86
N TYR A 323 3.17 -18.88 0.02
CA TYR A 323 4.58 -18.74 0.43
C TYR A 323 5.09 -17.30 0.46
N ARG A 324 4.32 -16.34 -0.03
CA ARG A 324 4.69 -14.91 0.01
C ARG A 324 3.67 -14.09 0.79
N LEU A 325 2.38 -14.27 0.54
CA LEU A 325 1.34 -13.44 1.17
C LEU A 325 0.95 -13.91 2.57
N LEU A 326 0.87 -15.22 2.80
CA LEU A 326 0.44 -15.76 4.09
C LEU A 326 1.50 -15.69 5.21
N PRO A 327 2.82 -15.85 4.94
CA PRO A 327 3.85 -15.56 5.92
C PRO A 327 3.88 -14.08 6.34
N LEU A 328 3.57 -13.15 5.44
CA LEU A 328 3.44 -11.71 5.77
C LEU A 328 2.29 -11.45 6.74
N TYR A 329 1.22 -12.24 6.66
CA TYR A 329 0.12 -12.26 7.63
C TYR A 329 0.52 -12.81 9.01
N SER A 330 1.49 -13.72 9.06
CA SER A 330 1.85 -14.45 10.26
C SER A 330 3.10 -13.92 10.99
N PHE A 331 4.03 -13.21 10.32
CA PHE A 331 5.35 -13.01 10.92
C PHE A 331 6.04 -11.63 10.81
N VAL A 332 5.66 -10.65 9.97
CA VAL A 332 6.54 -9.44 9.84
C VAL A 332 5.88 -8.06 9.77
N TYR A 333 4.59 -7.89 9.44
CA TYR A 333 3.99 -6.55 9.47
C TYR A 333 2.53 -6.57 9.96
N PRO A 334 2.25 -6.19 11.22
CA PRO A 334 0.88 -6.00 11.69
C PRO A 334 0.09 -4.94 10.91
N ASN A 335 0.71 -4.19 9.99
CA ASN A 335 0.08 -3.12 9.22
C ASN A 335 -0.30 -3.49 7.76
N VAL A 336 0.20 -4.59 7.19
CA VAL A 336 -0.38 -5.17 5.95
C VAL A 336 -1.71 -5.88 6.26
N VAL A 337 -1.92 -6.24 7.54
CA VAL A 337 -3.14 -6.84 8.08
C VAL A 337 -4.39 -5.99 7.80
N PHE A 338 -4.26 -4.66 7.71
CA PHE A 338 -5.41 -3.77 7.50
C PHE A 338 -6.04 -3.85 6.10
N ARG A 339 -5.29 -4.22 5.03
CA ARG A 339 -5.88 -4.31 3.68
C ARG A 339 -6.73 -5.56 3.44
N TYR A 340 -6.61 -6.56 4.30
CA TYR A 340 -7.28 -7.85 4.11
C TYR A 340 -8.10 -8.33 5.31
N HIS A 341 -8.20 -7.53 6.39
CA HIS A 341 -9.19 -7.78 7.44
C HIS A 341 -10.60 -7.67 6.81
N GLY A 342 -11.28 -8.81 6.64
CA GLY A 342 -12.55 -8.94 5.92
C GLY A 342 -12.48 -9.62 4.55
N LYS A 343 -11.30 -9.67 3.90
CA LYS A 343 -11.10 -10.37 2.61
C LYS A 343 -10.68 -11.84 2.76
N SER A 344 -10.19 -12.24 3.93
CA SER A 344 -9.86 -13.65 4.23
C SER A 344 -11.08 -14.58 4.09
N LYS A 345 -12.28 -14.09 4.42
CA LYS A 345 -13.54 -14.84 4.24
C LYS A 345 -13.88 -15.05 2.76
N ALA A 346 -13.74 -14.00 1.94
CA ALA A 346 -13.93 -14.11 0.50
C ALA A 346 -12.89 -15.03 -0.14
N LEU A 347 -11.63 -14.90 0.25
CA LEU A 347 -10.55 -15.78 -0.21
C LEU A 347 -10.78 -17.24 0.22
N MET A 348 -11.20 -17.48 1.46
CA MET A 348 -11.54 -18.83 1.94
C MET A 348 -12.68 -19.43 1.13
N TYR A 349 -13.72 -18.65 0.84
CA TYR A 349 -14.84 -19.08 -0.02
C TYR A 349 -14.36 -19.42 -1.45
N ASP A 350 -13.56 -18.54 -2.06
CA ASP A 350 -13.02 -18.74 -3.40
C ASP A 350 -12.12 -19.98 -3.48
N VAL A 351 -11.23 -20.17 -2.50
CA VAL A 351 -10.35 -21.35 -2.42
C VAL A 351 -11.16 -22.62 -2.23
N THR A 352 -12.20 -22.60 -1.39
CA THR A 352 -13.04 -23.79 -1.18
C THR A 352 -13.82 -24.15 -2.45
N LYS A 353 -14.30 -23.15 -3.20
CA LYS A 353 -14.92 -23.34 -4.52
C LYS A 353 -13.94 -23.91 -5.55
N ILE A 354 -12.68 -23.47 -5.54
CA ILE A 354 -11.62 -24.02 -6.39
C ILE A 354 -11.39 -25.50 -6.03
N ILE A 355 -11.27 -25.84 -4.75
CA ILE A 355 -11.09 -27.22 -4.28
C ILE A 355 -12.26 -28.10 -4.73
N SER A 356 -13.52 -27.64 -4.58
CA SER A 356 -14.69 -28.42 -5.01
C SER A 356 -14.73 -28.64 -6.53
N MET A 357 -14.24 -27.67 -7.33
CA MET A 357 -14.19 -27.80 -8.79
C MET A 357 -13.08 -28.74 -9.29
N ILE A 358 -12.00 -28.92 -8.51
CA ILE A 358 -10.86 -29.77 -8.87
C ILE A 358 -11.01 -31.19 -8.29
N LYS A 359 -11.77 -31.33 -7.19
CA LYS A 359 -12.03 -32.60 -6.51
C LYS A 359 -12.54 -33.65 -7.50
N GLY A 360 -11.79 -34.72 -7.69
CA GLY A 360 -12.12 -35.82 -8.59
C GLY A 360 -11.62 -35.69 -10.04
N LYS A 361 -11.00 -34.56 -10.43
CA LYS A 361 -10.34 -34.43 -11.74
C LYS A 361 -8.98 -35.13 -11.74
N ARG A 362 -8.71 -35.95 -12.77
CA ARG A 362 -7.40 -36.60 -12.97
C ARG A 362 -6.39 -35.59 -13.53
N GLY A 363 -5.18 -35.55 -12.96
CA GLY A 363 -4.06 -34.74 -13.48
C GLY A 363 -3.84 -33.38 -12.79
N GLU A 364 -4.76 -32.91 -11.96
CA GLU A 364 -4.67 -31.60 -11.27
C GLU A 364 -4.18 -31.69 -9.81
N HIS A 365 -3.47 -32.77 -9.44
CA HIS A 365 -3.08 -33.07 -8.06
C HIS A 365 -2.25 -31.95 -7.39
N ARG A 366 -1.31 -31.33 -8.12
CA ARG A 366 -0.48 -30.22 -7.59
C ARG A 366 -1.34 -29.00 -7.26
N LEU A 367 -2.29 -28.68 -8.12
CA LEU A 367 -3.19 -27.55 -7.95
C LEU A 367 -4.13 -27.77 -6.75
N PHE A 368 -4.68 -28.98 -6.64
CA PHE A 368 -5.47 -29.39 -5.48
C PHE A 368 -4.69 -29.25 -4.17
N ARG A 369 -3.44 -29.75 -4.12
CA ARG A 369 -2.59 -29.67 -2.93
C ARG A 369 -2.28 -28.23 -2.52
N LEU A 370 -1.97 -27.37 -3.47
CA LEU A 370 -1.70 -25.95 -3.19
C LEU A 370 -2.95 -25.21 -2.70
N ALA A 371 -4.12 -25.51 -3.26
CA ALA A 371 -5.38 -24.93 -2.82
C ALA A 371 -5.76 -25.43 -1.41
N GLU A 372 -5.62 -26.73 -1.15
CA GLU A 372 -5.83 -27.33 0.17
C GLU A 372 -4.87 -26.73 1.20
N ASN A 373 -3.57 -26.59 0.87
CA ASN A 373 -2.58 -25.95 1.74
C ASN A 373 -2.92 -24.49 2.07
N LEU A 374 -3.36 -23.73 1.07
CA LEU A 374 -3.77 -22.34 1.29
C LEU A 374 -4.97 -22.26 2.24
N CYS A 375 -5.95 -23.15 2.05
CA CYS A 375 -7.12 -23.20 2.92
C CYS A 375 -6.74 -23.59 4.36
N MET A 376 -5.86 -24.58 4.55
CA MET A 376 -5.33 -24.95 5.86
C MET A 376 -4.66 -23.77 6.57
N ASN A 377 -3.80 -23.06 5.85
CA ASN A 377 -3.09 -21.89 6.35
C ASN A 377 -4.02 -20.73 6.69
N LEU A 378 -5.08 -20.52 5.90
CA LEU A 378 -6.11 -19.52 6.19
C LEU A 378 -6.91 -19.89 7.45
N ILE A 379 -7.28 -21.15 7.64
CA ILE A 379 -7.99 -21.64 8.83
C ILE A 379 -7.13 -21.51 10.10
N LEU A 380 -5.84 -21.82 10.00
CA LEU A 380 -4.89 -21.74 11.11
C LEU A 380 -4.52 -20.30 11.48
N SER A 381 -4.62 -19.36 10.53
CA SER A 381 -4.38 -17.93 10.77
C SER A 381 -5.61 -17.18 11.31
N LEU A 382 -6.77 -17.84 11.43
CA LEU A 382 -7.95 -17.22 12.01
C LEU A 382 -7.75 -16.98 13.51
N LYS A 383 -7.59 -15.71 13.88
CA LYS A 383 -7.46 -15.31 15.28
C LYS A 383 -8.81 -15.12 15.96
N ASP A 384 -9.88 -14.81 15.23
CA ASP A 384 -11.22 -14.52 15.77
C ASP A 384 -12.29 -15.52 15.34
N PHE A 385 -13.21 -15.81 16.27
CA PHE A 385 -14.44 -16.57 16.02
C PHE A 385 -15.32 -15.76 15.08
N PHE A 386 -15.38 -16.13 13.79
CA PHE A 386 -16.37 -15.52 12.93
C PHE A 386 -17.76 -15.84 13.50
N PHE A 387 -18.59 -14.80 13.58
CA PHE A 387 -20.04 -14.97 13.49
C PHE A 387 -20.32 -15.70 12.16
N VAL A 388 -20.28 -17.03 12.20
CA VAL A 388 -20.98 -17.87 11.23
C VAL A 388 -22.45 -17.65 11.55
N LYS A 389 -22.98 -16.52 11.07
CA LYS A 389 -24.42 -16.37 10.90
C LYS A 389 -24.82 -17.60 10.10
N LYS A 390 -25.87 -18.29 10.58
CA LYS A 390 -26.47 -19.49 10.01
C LYS A 390 -27.06 -19.20 8.63
N GLU A 391 -26.28 -18.65 7.72
CA GLU A 391 -26.55 -18.75 6.30
C GLU A 391 -26.18 -20.19 5.97
N LEU A 392 -27.21 -21.00 5.77
CA LEU A 392 -27.18 -22.41 5.33
C LEU A 392 -26.49 -22.62 3.95
N LYS A 393 -25.62 -21.69 3.54
CA LYS A 393 -24.81 -21.66 2.32
C LYS A 393 -23.32 -21.36 2.62
N GLY A 394 -22.82 -21.81 3.77
CA GLY A 394 -21.37 -22.02 3.91
C GLY A 394 -20.93 -23.10 2.91
N PRO A 395 -19.66 -23.14 2.46
CA PRO A 395 -19.20 -24.17 1.54
C PRO A 395 -19.34 -25.55 2.22
N THR A 396 -20.35 -26.32 1.80
CA THR A 396 -20.79 -27.56 2.45
C THR A 396 -19.91 -28.77 2.14
N GLU A 397 -18.80 -28.60 1.41
CA GLU A 397 -17.88 -29.68 1.06
C GLU A 397 -16.41 -29.32 1.32
N PHE A 398 -16.03 -29.26 2.59
CA PHE A 398 -14.62 -29.34 2.95
C PHE A 398 -14.08 -30.76 2.73
N THR A 399 -12.79 -30.87 2.43
CA THR A 399 -12.08 -32.15 2.51
C THR A 399 -12.02 -32.60 3.97
N GLU A 400 -11.86 -33.90 4.22
CA GLU A 400 -11.74 -34.42 5.59
C GLU A 400 -10.61 -33.73 6.36
N THR A 401 -9.47 -33.49 5.70
CA THR A 401 -8.31 -32.76 6.23
C THR A 401 -8.70 -31.35 6.70
N LEU A 402 -9.42 -30.59 5.87
CA LEU A 402 -9.84 -29.23 6.20
C LEU A 402 -10.85 -29.21 7.34
N ASN A 403 -11.76 -30.18 7.39
CA ASN A 403 -12.69 -30.35 8.52
C ASN A 403 -11.94 -30.60 9.84
N ARG A 404 -10.97 -31.53 9.84
CA ARG A 404 -10.15 -31.82 11.03
C ARG A 404 -9.37 -30.59 11.50
N ILE A 405 -8.74 -29.86 10.59
CA ILE A 405 -7.99 -28.64 10.92
C ILE A 405 -8.90 -27.53 11.43
N THR A 406 -10.10 -27.37 10.86
CA THR A 406 -11.10 -26.41 11.36
C THR A 406 -11.51 -26.73 12.80
N ILE A 407 -11.78 -28.00 13.11
CA ILE A 407 -12.12 -28.44 14.47
C ILE A 407 -10.97 -28.21 15.45
N ILE A 408 -9.73 -28.52 15.05
CA ILE A 408 -8.53 -28.31 15.88
C ILE A 408 -8.31 -26.81 16.13
N SER A 409 -8.37 -25.99 15.09
CA SER A 409 -8.23 -24.53 15.20
C SER A 409 -9.31 -23.93 16.12
N LEU A 410 -10.54 -24.42 16.01
CA LEU A 410 -11.65 -24.07 16.90
C LEU A 410 -11.35 -24.45 18.36
N ALA A 411 -10.88 -25.68 18.61
CA ALA A 411 -10.53 -26.15 19.95
C ALA A 411 -9.39 -25.32 20.58
N ILE A 412 -8.36 -24.99 19.81
CA ILE A 412 -7.26 -24.11 20.24
C ILE A 412 -7.82 -22.73 20.60
N THR A 413 -8.69 -22.16 19.76
CA THR A 413 -9.27 -20.82 19.98
C THR A 413 -10.17 -20.80 21.23
N ILE A 414 -11.01 -21.82 21.44
CA ILE A 414 -11.85 -21.96 22.63
C ILE A 414 -10.99 -22.02 23.90
N LYS A 415 -9.93 -22.84 23.87
CA LYS A 415 -9.02 -23.03 25.00
C LYS A 415 -8.23 -21.77 25.33
N THR A 416 -7.66 -21.11 24.32
CA THR A 416 -6.83 -19.90 24.50
C THR A 416 -7.64 -18.66 24.90
N ARG A 417 -8.94 -18.60 24.56
CA ARG A 417 -9.83 -17.50 24.94
C ARG A 417 -10.63 -17.74 26.22
N GLY A 418 -10.43 -18.87 26.90
CA GLY A 418 -11.14 -19.20 28.16
C GLY A 418 -12.66 -19.34 28.00
N ILE A 419 -13.16 -19.62 26.79
CA ILE A 419 -14.62 -19.74 26.55
C ILE A 419 -15.19 -20.95 27.32
N ALA A 420 -14.38 -21.97 27.58
CA ALA A 420 -14.74 -23.13 28.37
C ALA A 420 -14.84 -22.87 29.88
N GLU A 421 -14.30 -21.76 30.40
CA GLU A 421 -14.34 -21.44 31.84
C GLU A 421 -15.56 -20.57 32.23
N LYS A 422 -16.39 -20.20 31.25
CA LYS A 422 -17.58 -19.35 31.45
C LYS A 422 -18.92 -20.09 31.26
N SER A 423 -18.91 -21.41 31.14
CA SER A 423 -20.13 -22.24 31.07
C SER A 423 -20.42 -22.92 32.39
#